data_AF-A0A258NS22-F1
#
_entry.id   AF-A0A258NS22-F1
#
_cell.length_a   1.000
_cell.length_b   1.000
_cell.length_c   1.000
_cell.angle_alpha   90.00
_cell.angle_beta   90.00
_cell.angle_gamma   90.00
#
_symmetry.space_group_name_H-M   'P 1'
#
loop_
_entity.id
_entity.type
_entity.pdbx_description
1 polymer ?
#
loop_
_entity_poly.entity_id
_entity_poly.type
_entity_poly.pdbx_seq_one_letter_code
_entity_poly.pdbx_strand_id
1 'polypeptide(L)'
;MLKEVGASGQISLGKKYAGRLFDVVFYPDGRVELVPMKAVPAVQDPTDASAPAGVQEEAGSYRVGDGWLTPERLAARKAAQERSPEEIERLAVQWEAENKDTIAAYNRRIEREGSMGWRIYEWRKKQAAFKAPGAEPG
;
A
#
# COMPACT_ATOMS: atom_id res chain seq x y z
N MET A 1 -16.51 22.67 -22.58
CA MET A 1 -17.77 21.90 -22.63
C MET A 1 -17.99 21.30 -21.27
N LEU A 2 -19.13 21.56 -20.64
CA LEU A 2 -19.50 20.93 -19.38
C LEU A 2 -20.01 19.51 -19.68
N LYS A 3 -19.60 18.54 -18.86
CA LYS A 3 -20.02 17.15 -18.95
C LYS A 3 -20.69 16.79 -17.62
N GLU A 4 -21.87 16.19 -17.72
CA GLU A 4 -22.58 15.71 -16.54
C GLU A 4 -22.00 14.38 -16.06
N VAL A 5 -22.07 14.19 -14.75
CA VAL A 5 -21.71 12.93 -14.08
C VAL A 5 -22.98 12.09 -13.97
N GLY A 6 -22.94 10.86 -14.46
CA GLY A 6 -24.06 9.93 -14.34
C GLY A 6 -24.35 9.55 -12.89
N ALA A 7 -25.51 8.95 -12.63
CA ALA A 7 -25.93 8.55 -11.27
C ALA A 7 -24.96 7.61 -10.54
N SER A 8 -24.10 6.89 -11.28
CA SER A 8 -23.06 6.01 -10.75
C SER A 8 -21.71 6.71 -10.50
N GLY A 9 -21.60 8.03 -10.71
CA GLY A 9 -20.34 8.75 -10.65
C GLY A 9 -19.51 8.70 -11.94
N GLN A 10 -20.04 8.11 -13.02
CA GLN A 10 -19.31 7.98 -14.28
C GLN A 10 -19.35 9.28 -15.12
N ILE A 11 -18.20 9.68 -15.66
CA ILE A 11 -18.06 10.82 -16.59
C ILE A 11 -17.39 10.38 -17.89
N SER A 12 -17.95 10.82 -19.03
CA SER A 12 -17.41 10.51 -20.36
C SER A 12 -16.56 11.67 -20.91
N LEU A 13 -15.25 11.44 -21.04
CA LEU A 13 -14.27 12.45 -21.51
C LEU A 13 -14.20 12.57 -23.04
N GLY A 14 -14.80 11.62 -23.78
CA GLY A 14 -14.82 11.59 -25.24
C GLY A 14 -13.70 10.77 -25.88
N LYS A 15 -13.79 10.59 -27.21
CA LYS A 15 -12.95 9.64 -27.97
C LYS A 15 -11.44 9.91 -27.90
N LYS A 16 -11.03 11.18 -27.75
CA LYS A 16 -9.61 11.57 -27.62
C LYS A 16 -8.91 10.91 -26.44
N TYR A 17 -9.67 10.57 -25.39
CA TYR A 17 -9.18 10.01 -24.14
C TYR A 17 -9.56 8.53 -23.96
N ALA A 18 -10.20 7.92 -24.96
CA ALA A 18 -10.56 6.51 -24.90
C ALA A 18 -9.31 5.62 -24.82
N GLY A 19 -9.36 4.58 -23.98
CA GLY A 19 -8.27 3.62 -23.79
C GLY A 19 -7.06 4.16 -23.02
N ARG A 20 -7.09 5.42 -22.55
CA ARG A 20 -6.06 5.98 -21.68
C ARG A 20 -6.43 5.74 -20.22
N LEU A 21 -5.42 5.47 -19.41
CA LEU A 21 -5.55 5.42 -17.97
C LEU A 21 -5.25 6.80 -17.39
N PHE A 22 -5.94 7.13 -16.31
CA PHE A 22 -5.73 8.36 -15.57
C PHE A 22 -5.64 8.02 -14.08
N ASP A 23 -4.74 8.69 -13.40
CA ASP A 23 -4.79 8.78 -11.94
C ASP A 23 -5.72 9.94 -11.52
N VAL A 24 -6.27 9.84 -10.31
CA VAL A 24 -7.26 10.78 -9.78
C VAL A 24 -6.70 11.51 -8.56
N VAL A 25 -6.60 12.83 -8.66
CA VAL A 25 -6.16 13.70 -7.56
C VAL A 25 -7.34 14.49 -7.02
N PHE A 26 -7.56 14.42 -5.70
CA PHE A 26 -8.57 15.19 -4.99
C PHE A 26 -7.91 16.36 -4.26
N TYR A 27 -8.41 17.57 -4.50
CA TYR A 27 -7.95 18.77 -3.83
C TYR A 27 -8.88 19.15 -2.66
N PRO A 28 -8.36 19.84 -1.62
CA PRO A 28 -9.18 20.26 -0.47
C PRO A 28 -10.32 21.22 -0.82
N ASP A 29 -10.24 21.92 -1.96
CA ASP A 29 -11.28 22.81 -2.49
C ASP A 29 -12.40 22.06 -3.23
N GLY A 30 -12.35 20.73 -3.26
CA GLY A 30 -13.33 19.87 -3.94
C GLY A 30 -13.05 19.68 -5.44
N ARG A 31 -11.96 20.23 -5.97
CA ARG A 31 -11.54 19.97 -7.35
C ARG A 31 -11.02 18.54 -7.49
N VAL A 32 -11.38 17.91 -8.60
CA VAL A 32 -10.84 16.60 -9.01
C VAL A 32 -10.04 16.80 -10.30
N GLU A 33 -8.80 16.33 -10.32
CA GLU A 33 -7.93 16.36 -11.49
C GLU A 33 -7.61 14.95 -11.97
N LEU A 34 -7.68 14.75 -13.30
CA LEU A 34 -7.36 13.48 -13.95
C LEU A 34 -6.02 13.60 -14.66
N VAL A 35 -5.00 12.94 -14.12
CA VAL A 35 -3.63 12.99 -14.64
C VAL A 35 -3.38 11.77 -15.53
N PRO A 36 -3.02 11.94 -16.82
CA PRO A 36 -2.73 10.79 -17.69
C PRO A 36 -1.61 9.91 -17.13
N MET A 37 -1.84 8.60 -17.06
CA MET A 37 -0.85 7.63 -16.60
C MET A 37 -0.51 6.60 -17.69
N LYS A 38 0.71 6.07 -17.63
CA LYS A 38 1.14 4.89 -18.38
C LYS A 38 1.28 3.74 -17.38
N ALA A 39 0.56 2.65 -17.57
CA ALA A 39 0.73 1.47 -16.73
C ALA A 39 2.10 0.85 -17.03
N VAL A 40 3.00 0.88 -16.05
CA VAL A 40 4.27 0.17 -16.09
C VAL A 40 4.11 -1.10 -15.26
N PRO A 41 4.39 -2.30 -15.81
CA PRO A 41 4.34 -3.54 -15.04
C PRO A 41 5.29 -3.46 -13.85
N ALA A 42 4.77 -3.67 -12.64
CA ALA A 42 5.61 -3.89 -11.48
C ALA A 42 6.27 -5.27 -11.63
N VAL A 43 7.58 -5.29 -11.88
CA VAL A 43 8.37 -6.52 -11.82
C VAL A 43 8.27 -7.04 -10.39
N GLN A 44 7.52 -8.12 -10.18
CA GLN A 44 7.29 -8.72 -8.86
C GLN A 44 8.52 -9.46 -8.33
N ASP A 45 9.49 -9.77 -9.20
CA ASP A 45 10.64 -10.60 -8.88
C ASP A 45 11.96 -9.93 -9.32
N PRO A 46 12.83 -9.49 -8.39
CA PRO A 46 14.08 -8.80 -8.73
C PRO A 46 15.12 -9.71 -9.41
N THR A 47 14.83 -11.01 -9.57
CA THR A 47 15.67 -11.98 -10.27
C THR A 47 15.29 -12.17 -11.74
N ASP A 48 14.19 -11.54 -12.19
CA ASP A 48 13.70 -11.68 -13.55
C ASP A 48 14.51 -10.80 -14.51
N ALA A 49 15.61 -11.38 -15.03
CA ALA A 49 16.53 -10.76 -15.99
C ALA A 49 15.90 -10.43 -17.36
N SER A 50 14.60 -10.73 -17.54
CA SER A 50 13.83 -10.42 -18.75
C SER A 50 13.32 -8.97 -18.80
N ALA A 51 13.35 -8.24 -17.67
CA ALA A 51 12.93 -6.84 -17.63
C ALA A 51 13.98 -5.94 -18.32
N PRO A 52 13.59 -5.12 -19.31
CA PRO A 52 14.54 -4.20 -19.95
C PRO A 52 15.11 -3.21 -18.92
N ALA A 53 16.42 -3.00 -18.97
CA ALA A 53 17.09 -2.01 -18.13
C ALA A 53 16.46 -0.62 -18.36
N GLY A 54 16.13 0.09 -17.27
CA GLY A 54 15.54 1.43 -17.32
C GLY A 54 14.03 1.52 -17.04
N VAL A 55 13.30 0.39 -16.92
CA VAL A 55 11.85 0.40 -16.60
C VAL A 55 11.55 1.11 -15.27
N GLN A 56 12.41 0.91 -14.26
CA GLN A 56 12.25 1.55 -12.95
C GLN A 56 12.68 3.03 -12.95
N GLU A 57 13.64 3.40 -13.80
CA GLU A 57 14.07 4.81 -13.98
C GLU A 57 13.01 5.61 -14.76
N GLU A 58 12.37 5.00 -15.78
CA GLU A 58 11.23 5.58 -16.50
C GLU A 58 10.03 5.75 -15.56
N ALA A 59 9.73 4.76 -14.71
CA ALA A 59 8.66 4.86 -13.71
C ALA A 59 8.85 6.03 -12.73
N GLY A 60 10.10 6.35 -12.36
CA GLY A 60 10.43 7.50 -11.49
C GLY A 60 10.37 8.87 -12.16
N SER A 61 10.19 8.93 -13.48
CA SER A 61 10.10 10.19 -14.24
C SER A 61 8.67 10.76 -14.32
N TYR A 62 7.66 9.97 -13.96
CA TYR A 62 6.27 10.42 -13.91
C TYR A 62 6.01 11.20 -12.62
N ARG A 63 5.32 12.35 -12.75
CA ARG A 63 5.25 13.35 -11.67
C ARG A 63 4.10 13.17 -10.68
N VAL A 64 3.12 12.29 -10.92
CA VAL A 64 2.02 12.03 -9.96
C VAL A 64 1.39 10.65 -10.22
N GLY A 65 1.19 9.90 -9.13
CA GLY A 65 0.29 8.74 -9.05
C GLY A 65 0.94 7.41 -8.72
N ASP A 66 1.98 7.40 -7.88
CA ASP A 66 3.02 6.38 -7.99
C ASP A 66 2.79 5.10 -7.18
N GLY A 67 1.64 4.82 -6.58
CA GLY A 67 1.63 3.77 -5.55
C GLY A 67 2.80 3.93 -4.56
N TRP A 68 3.13 5.20 -4.24
CA TRP A 68 4.16 5.62 -3.29
C TRP A 68 5.66 5.49 -3.65
N LEU A 69 6.10 5.71 -4.89
CA LEU A 69 7.52 5.72 -5.25
C LEU A 69 8.01 7.10 -5.76
N THR A 70 8.19 8.04 -4.84
CA THR A 70 8.87 9.32 -5.13
C THR A 70 10.33 9.08 -5.58
N PRO A 71 10.99 10.03 -6.28
CA PRO A 71 12.40 9.91 -6.64
C PRO A 71 13.31 9.57 -5.46
N GLU A 72 13.03 10.14 -4.29
CA GLU A 72 13.76 9.84 -3.06
C GLU A 72 13.56 8.39 -2.60
N ARG A 73 12.35 7.84 -2.73
CA ARG A 73 12.07 6.44 -2.39
C ARG A 73 12.67 5.46 -3.38
N LEU A 74 12.71 5.80 -4.65
CA LEU A 74 13.42 5.02 -5.67
C LEU A 74 14.92 5.01 -5.41
N ALA A 75 15.51 6.18 -5.14
CA ALA A 75 16.91 6.30 -4.75
C ALA A 75 17.21 5.50 -3.47
N ALA A 76 16.34 5.57 -2.45
CA ALA A 76 16.49 4.80 -1.22
C ALA A 76 16.40 3.28 -1.45
N ARG A 77 15.50 2.84 -2.34
CA ARG A 77 15.36 1.43 -2.71
C ARG A 77 16.57 0.92 -3.49
N LYS A 78 17.06 1.69 -4.47
CA LYS A 78 18.29 1.39 -5.21
C LYS A 78 19.49 1.29 -4.26
N ALA A 79 19.67 2.28 -3.40
CA ALA A 79 20.71 2.28 -2.38
C ALA A 79 20.59 1.08 -1.43
N ALA A 80 19.38 0.64 -1.08
CA ALA A 80 19.18 -0.56 -0.26
C ALA A 80 19.55 -1.85 -1.00
N GLN A 81 19.31 -1.93 -2.31
CA GLN A 81 19.65 -3.09 -3.14
C GLN A 81 21.14 -3.21 -3.42
N GLU A 82 21.86 -2.09 -3.46
CA GLU A 82 23.30 -2.02 -3.68
C GLU A 82 24.13 -2.25 -2.39
N ARG A 83 23.50 -2.40 -1.23
CA ARG A 83 24.21 -2.62 0.05
C ARG A 83 24.94 -3.96 0.08
N SER A 84 26.14 -3.94 0.64
CA SER A 84 26.87 -5.16 0.93
C SER A 84 26.22 -5.96 2.08
N PRO A 85 26.44 -7.29 2.14
CA PRO A 85 25.97 -8.11 3.26
C PRO A 85 26.43 -7.60 4.63
N GLU A 86 27.69 -7.16 4.74
CA GLU A 86 28.25 -6.61 5.98
C GLU A 86 27.54 -5.33 6.44
N GLU A 87 27.16 -4.45 5.50
CA GLU A 87 26.39 -3.26 5.81
C GLU A 87 24.97 -3.59 6.27
N ILE A 88 24.35 -4.60 5.67
CA ILE A 88 23.02 -5.09 6.08
C ILE A 88 23.08 -5.59 7.52
N GLU A 89 24.07 -6.40 7.86
CA GLU A 89 24.26 -6.92 9.22
C GLU A 89 24.48 -5.79 10.24
N ARG A 90 25.36 -4.82 9.93
CA ARG A 90 25.59 -3.66 10.81
C ARG A 90 24.32 -2.85 11.04
N LEU A 91 23.56 -2.57 9.99
CA LEU A 91 22.30 -1.81 10.08
C LEU A 91 21.23 -2.58 10.87
N ALA A 92 21.17 -3.91 10.73
CA ALA A 92 20.26 -4.74 11.50
C ALA A 92 20.55 -4.67 13.01
N VAL A 93 21.83 -4.81 13.40
CA VAL A 93 22.26 -4.70 14.80
C VAL A 93 21.96 -3.31 15.37
N GLN A 94 22.25 -2.25 14.60
CA GLN A 94 21.96 -0.88 15.01
C GLN A 94 20.45 -0.67 15.20
N TRP A 95 19.64 -1.07 14.22
CA TRP A 95 18.18 -0.91 14.28
C TRP A 95 17.59 -1.68 15.47
N GLU A 96 18.04 -2.91 15.72
CA GLU A 96 17.60 -3.69 16.88
C GLU A 96 17.93 -2.99 18.20
N ALA A 97 19.14 -2.43 18.33
CA ALA A 97 19.55 -1.69 19.50
C ALA A 97 18.67 -0.43 19.72
N GLU A 98 18.39 0.32 18.66
CA GLU A 98 17.56 1.53 18.71
C GLU A 98 16.07 1.23 18.98
N ASN A 99 15.57 0.05 18.59
CA ASN A 99 14.15 -0.30 18.69
C ASN A 99 13.83 -1.28 19.82
N LYS A 100 14.81 -1.63 20.66
CA LYS A 100 14.69 -2.63 21.72
C LYS A 100 13.52 -2.39 22.67
N ASP A 101 13.35 -1.15 23.11
CA ASP A 101 12.26 -0.77 24.02
C ASP A 101 10.88 -0.84 23.35
N THR A 102 10.80 -0.44 22.08
CA THR A 102 9.59 -0.53 21.27
C THR A 102 9.16 -1.98 21.07
N ILE A 103 10.12 -2.87 20.78
CA ILE A 103 9.88 -4.31 20.65
C ILE A 103 9.38 -4.88 21.98
N ALA A 104 10.03 -4.53 23.10
CA ALA A 104 9.62 -4.98 24.42
C ALA A 104 8.21 -4.49 24.79
N ALA A 105 7.88 -3.22 24.48
CA ALA A 105 6.56 -2.66 24.70
C ALA A 105 5.49 -3.37 23.85
N TYR A 106 5.80 -3.67 22.58
CA TYR A 106 4.92 -4.43 21.71
C TYR A 106 4.67 -5.84 22.24
N ASN A 107 5.71 -6.56 22.67
CA ASN A 107 5.60 -7.91 23.23
C ASN A 107 4.72 -7.93 24.48
N ARG A 108 4.94 -7.00 25.42
CA ARG A 108 4.06 -6.83 26.60
C ARG A 108 2.61 -6.57 26.21
N ARG A 109 2.36 -5.80 25.15
CA ARG A 109 1.00 -5.56 24.65
C ARG A 109 0.38 -6.85 24.12
N ILE A 110 1.12 -7.64 23.34
CA ILE A 110 0.64 -8.91 22.79
C ILE A 110 0.35 -9.93 23.89
N GLU A 111 1.17 -10.00 24.93
CA GLU A 111 0.90 -10.86 26.10
C GLU A 111 -0.40 -10.45 26.81
N ARG A 112 -0.62 -9.14 26.98
CA ARG A 112 -1.81 -8.61 27.66
C ARG A 112 -3.10 -8.74 26.84
N GLU A 113 -3.04 -8.42 25.56
CA GLU A 113 -4.22 -8.24 24.71
C GLU A 113 -4.46 -9.42 23.76
N GLY A 114 -3.46 -10.29 23.59
CA GLY A 114 -3.43 -11.29 22.54
C GLY A 114 -3.12 -10.69 21.16
N SER A 115 -2.81 -11.57 20.21
CA SER A 115 -2.65 -11.15 18.81
C SER A 115 -3.93 -10.54 18.25
N MET A 116 -3.81 -9.75 17.19
CA MET A 116 -5.00 -9.21 16.50
C MET A 116 -5.93 -10.34 16.03
N GLY A 117 -5.36 -11.44 15.51
CA GLY A 117 -6.13 -12.61 15.11
C GLY A 117 -6.90 -13.23 16.27
N TRP A 118 -6.28 -13.35 17.44
CA TRP A 118 -6.94 -13.85 18.65
C TRP A 118 -8.09 -12.95 19.10
N ARG A 119 -7.89 -11.62 19.06
CA ARG A 119 -8.94 -10.66 19.41
C ARG A 119 -10.12 -10.70 18.45
N ILE A 120 -9.86 -10.85 17.14
CA ILE A 120 -10.90 -11.04 16.13
C ILE A 120 -11.65 -12.36 16.37
N TYR A 121 -10.94 -13.44 16.70
CA TYR A 121 -11.54 -14.73 17.03
C TYR A 121 -12.49 -14.63 18.23
N GLU A 122 -12.03 -14.07 19.35
CA GLU A 122 -12.85 -13.88 20.56
C GLU A 122 -14.06 -12.96 20.30
N TRP A 123 -13.87 -11.90 19.51
CA TRP A 123 -14.98 -11.05 19.08
C TRP A 123 -16.02 -11.84 18.27
N ARG A 124 -15.59 -12.64 17.28
CA ARG A 124 -16.51 -13.48 16.47
C ARG A 124 -17.26 -14.49 17.34
N LYS A 125 -16.59 -15.11 18.30
CA LYS A 125 -17.20 -16.04 19.25
C LYS A 125 -18.29 -15.37 20.10
N LYS A 126 -18.02 -14.17 20.62
CA LYS A 126 -19.01 -13.37 21.36
C LYS A 126 -20.19 -12.95 20.49
N GLN A 127 -19.95 -12.57 19.23
CA GLN A 127 -21.01 -12.23 18.28
C GLN A 127 -21.90 -13.45 17.95
N ALA A 128 -21.31 -14.64 17.80
CA ALA A 128 -22.06 -15.88 17.59
C ALA A 128 -22.93 -16.24 18.81
N ALA A 129 -22.39 -16.09 20.03
CA ALA A 129 -23.14 -16.32 21.26
C ALA A 129 -24.29 -15.30 21.45
N PHE A 130 -24.07 -14.02 21.11
CA PHE A 130 -25.11 -12.99 21.15
C PHE A 130 -26.22 -13.21 20.11
N LYS A 131 -25.88 -13.79 18.94
CA LYS A 131 -26.85 -14.15 17.89
C LYS A 131 -27.62 -15.44 18.14
N ALA A 132 -27.33 -16.17 19.22
CA ALA A 132 -28.05 -17.37 19.62
C ALA A 132 -28.96 -17.14 20.86
N PRO A 133 -29.91 -16.18 20.87
CA PRO A 133 -30.97 -16.21 21.87
C PRO A 133 -32.04 -17.22 21.41
N GLY A 134 -32.13 -18.36 22.10
CA GLY A 134 -33.24 -19.32 21.94
C GLY A 134 -32.84 -20.75 21.60
N ALA A 135 -32.04 -21.39 22.45
CA ALA A 135 -32.21 -22.83 22.65
C ALA A 135 -33.03 -22.98 23.95
N GLU A 136 -34.35 -23.00 23.81
CA GLU A 136 -35.21 -23.49 24.90
C GLU A 136 -34.95 -24.99 25.09
N PRO A 137 -34.86 -25.49 26.34
CA PRO A 137 -35.04 -26.90 26.60
C PRO A 137 -36.55 -27.19 26.61
N GLY A 138 -37.02 -27.92 25.60
CA GLY A 138 -38.39 -28.42 25.47
C GLY A 138 -38.47 -29.56 24.47
#